data_AF-A0A7V3IZ96-F1
#
_entry.id   AF-A0A7V3IZ96-F1
#
_cell.length_a   1.000
_cell.length_b   1.000
_cell.length_c   1.000
_cell.angle_alpha   90.00
_cell.angle_beta   90.00
_cell.angle_gamma   90.00
#
_symmetry.space_group_name_H-M   'P 1'
#
loop_
_entity.id
_entity.type
_entity.pdbx_description
1 polymer ?
#
loop_
_entity_poly.entity_id
_entity_poly.type
_entity_poly.pdbx_seq_one_letter_code
_entity_poly.pdbx_strand_id
1 'polypeptide(L)'
;MDFGALPPEVNSARIYAGPGSGPMLAAASAWDGLAADLESAATAYQAIIADLTSEEWLGPASRSMATAANPYTEWLATTAEGAERIANQAKSAAAAYETAFAEHVPPAVIA
;
A
#
# COMPACT_ATOMS: atom_id res chain seq x y z
N MET A 1 -3.28 10.30 -24.10
CA MET A 1 -4.51 9.69 -24.66
C MET A 1 -5.56 10.77 -24.75
N ASP A 2 -6.36 10.79 -25.82
CA ASP A 2 -7.49 11.71 -25.98
C ASP A 2 -8.79 10.89 -26.03
N PHE A 3 -9.53 10.88 -24.92
CA PHE A 3 -10.83 10.20 -24.83
C PHE A 3 -11.97 11.03 -25.45
N GLY A 4 -11.77 12.34 -25.67
CA GLY A 4 -12.76 13.22 -26.29
C GLY A 4 -12.92 13.00 -27.79
N ALA A 5 -11.92 12.39 -28.44
CA ALA A 5 -12.00 11.96 -29.83
C ALA A 5 -12.87 10.70 -30.05
N LEU A 6 -13.29 10.00 -28.98
CA LEU A 6 -14.14 8.81 -29.05
C LEU A 6 -15.61 9.16 -28.82
N PRO A 7 -16.55 8.50 -29.51
CA PRO A 7 -17.97 8.72 -29.27
C PRO A 7 -18.41 8.17 -27.89
N PRO A 8 -19.47 8.71 -27.28
CA PRO A 8 -19.87 8.40 -25.92
C PRO A 8 -20.22 6.92 -25.70
N GLU A 9 -20.70 6.21 -26.72
CA GLU A 9 -20.98 4.77 -26.70
C GLU A 9 -19.72 3.97 -26.34
N VAL A 10 -18.55 4.39 -26.87
CA VAL A 10 -17.28 3.68 -26.65
C VAL A 10 -16.74 3.93 -25.25
N ASN A 11 -16.71 5.19 -24.80
CA ASN A 11 -16.21 5.53 -23.46
C ASN A 11 -17.11 4.92 -22.37
N SER A 12 -18.42 5.03 -22.53
CA SER A 12 -19.39 4.50 -21.57
C SER A 12 -19.38 2.96 -21.56
N ALA A 13 -19.39 2.30 -22.72
CA ALA A 13 -19.32 0.84 -22.74
C ALA A 13 -18.05 0.29 -22.07
N ARG A 14 -16.92 0.98 -22.18
CA ARG A 14 -15.65 0.57 -21.56
C ARG A 14 -15.67 0.70 -20.05
N ILE A 15 -16.18 1.81 -19.50
CA ILE A 15 -16.13 2.04 -18.04
C ILE A 15 -17.19 1.23 -17.28
N TYR A 16 -18.34 0.97 -17.92
CA TYR A 16 -19.41 0.13 -17.37
C TYR A 16 -19.13 -1.38 -17.50
N ALA A 17 -18.11 -1.77 -18.25
CA ALA A 17 -17.66 -3.16 -18.34
C ALA A 17 -16.48 -3.41 -17.38
N GLY A 18 -16.38 -4.66 -16.90
CA GLY A 18 -15.24 -5.11 -16.10
C GLY A 18 -15.55 -5.31 -14.61
N PRO A 19 -14.51 -5.53 -13.78
CA PRO A 19 -14.67 -6.01 -12.42
C PRO A 19 -14.92 -4.91 -11.36
N GLY A 20 -14.98 -3.63 -11.76
CA GLY A 20 -15.13 -2.50 -10.85
C GLY A 20 -13.89 -2.20 -10.00
N SER A 21 -14.07 -1.42 -8.93
CA SER A 21 -13.00 -1.04 -7.99
C SER A 21 -12.60 -2.13 -7.00
N GLY A 22 -13.40 -3.18 -6.85
CA GLY A 22 -13.22 -4.26 -5.87
C GLY A 22 -11.80 -4.85 -5.82
N PRO A 23 -11.19 -5.24 -6.96
CA PRO A 23 -9.82 -5.74 -6.98
C PRO A 23 -8.78 -4.75 -6.43
N MET A 24 -8.97 -3.45 -6.67
CA MET A 24 -8.06 -2.41 -6.18
C MET A 24 -8.23 -2.20 -4.67
N LEU A 25 -9.47 -2.28 -4.16
CA LEU A 25 -9.73 -2.24 -2.71
C LEU A 25 -9.17 -3.46 -1.99
N ALA A 26 -9.26 -4.66 -2.60
CA ALA A 26 -8.64 -5.87 -2.06
C ALA A 26 -7.10 -5.72 -2.01
N ALA A 27 -6.49 -5.18 -3.06
CA ALA A 27 -5.06 -4.88 -3.07
C ALA A 27 -4.69 -3.87 -1.99
N ALA A 28 -5.48 -2.80 -1.82
CA ALA A 28 -5.26 -1.82 -0.75
C ALA A 28 -5.27 -2.48 0.64
N SER A 29 -6.26 -3.33 0.92
CA SER A 29 -6.34 -4.06 2.19
C SER A 29 -5.14 -4.98 2.41
N ALA A 30 -4.63 -5.64 1.37
CA ALA A 30 -3.46 -6.50 1.47
C ALA A 30 -2.18 -5.68 1.78
N TRP A 31 -2.04 -4.50 1.14
CA TRP A 31 -0.92 -3.60 1.42
C TRP A 31 -1.00 -2.96 2.82
N ASP A 32 -2.19 -2.61 3.30
CA ASP A 32 -2.39 -2.16 4.69
C ASP A 32 -1.97 -3.27 5.69
N GLY A 33 -2.37 -4.52 5.42
CA GLY A 33 -1.97 -5.67 6.25
C GLY A 33 -0.46 -5.87 6.28
N LEU A 34 0.19 -5.81 5.11
CA LEU A 34 1.65 -5.92 5.03
C LEU A 34 2.36 -4.76 5.76
N ALA A 35 1.84 -3.54 5.68
CA ALA A 35 2.38 -2.40 6.41
C ALA A 35 2.34 -2.65 7.92
N ALA A 36 1.19 -3.12 8.44
CA ALA A 36 1.02 -3.44 9.85
C ALA A 36 1.95 -4.57 10.33
N ASP A 37 2.09 -5.64 9.53
CA ASP A 37 3.00 -6.75 9.86
C ASP A 37 4.47 -6.29 9.91
N LEU A 38 4.89 -5.43 8.96
CA LEU A 38 6.25 -4.88 8.90
C LEU A 38 6.53 -3.92 10.06
N GLU A 39 5.57 -3.06 10.42
CA GLU A 39 5.69 -2.14 11.56
C GLU A 39 5.76 -2.90 12.89
N SER A 40 4.92 -3.92 13.06
CA SER A 40 4.96 -4.81 14.22
C SER A 40 6.31 -5.53 14.31
N ALA A 41 6.83 -6.03 13.20
CA ALA A 41 8.15 -6.66 13.15
C ALA A 41 9.26 -5.66 13.49
N ALA A 42 9.24 -4.45 12.94
CA ALA A 42 10.22 -3.40 13.23
C ALA A 42 10.26 -3.09 14.73
N THR A 43 9.08 -2.91 15.34
CA THR A 43 8.93 -2.64 16.78
C THR A 43 9.47 -3.78 17.63
N ALA A 44 9.15 -5.03 17.28
CA ALA A 44 9.65 -6.20 18.00
C ALA A 44 11.18 -6.32 17.92
N TYR A 45 11.78 -6.07 16.76
CA TYR A 45 13.23 -6.06 16.60
C TYR A 45 13.90 -4.94 17.41
N GLN A 46 13.33 -3.74 17.40
CA GLN A 46 13.83 -2.61 18.19
C GLN A 46 13.81 -2.92 19.70
N ALA A 47 12.75 -3.56 20.20
CA ALA A 47 12.68 -4.01 21.59
C ALA A 47 13.80 -5.00 21.93
N ILE A 48 14.00 -6.04 21.10
CA ILE A 48 15.06 -7.04 21.31
C ILE A 48 16.46 -6.41 21.27
N ILE A 49 16.70 -5.44 20.37
CA ILE A 49 17.97 -4.72 20.29
C ILE A 49 18.19 -3.84 21.52
N ALA A 50 17.14 -3.18 22.01
CA ALA A 50 17.19 -2.40 23.25
C ALA A 50 17.56 -3.31 24.44
N ASP A 51 16.90 -4.45 24.58
CA ASP A 51 17.19 -5.43 25.64
C ASP A 51 18.63 -5.94 25.53
N LEU A 52 19.09 -6.30 24.32
CA LEU A 52 20.45 -6.79 24.05
C LEU A 52 21.54 -5.79 24.45
N THR A 53 21.26 -4.50 24.30
CA THR A 53 22.19 -3.41 24.61
C THR A 53 22.01 -2.84 26.02
N SER A 54 21.12 -3.45 26.81
CA SER A 54 20.85 -3.08 28.20
C SER A 54 21.41 -4.10 29.19
N GLU A 55 21.39 -3.73 30.47
CA GLU A 55 21.62 -4.60 31.63
C GLU A 55 22.88 -5.48 31.57
N GLU A 56 22.72 -6.77 31.25
CA GLU A 56 23.71 -7.82 31.52
C GLU A 56 24.73 -8.00 30.38
N TRP A 57 24.41 -7.54 29.15
CA TRP A 57 25.21 -7.82 27.95
C TRP A 57 25.92 -6.58 27.39
N LEU A 58 26.45 -5.70 28.25
CA LEU A 58 27.06 -4.41 27.86
C LEU A 58 28.46 -4.49 27.17
N GLY A 59 28.79 -5.63 26.58
CA GLY A 59 30.10 -5.88 25.96
C GLY A 59 30.23 -5.37 24.51
N PRO A 60 31.46 -5.35 23.95
CA PRO A 60 31.69 -5.05 22.53
C PRO A 60 30.92 -5.96 21.56
N ALA A 61 30.69 -7.22 21.94
CA ALA A 61 29.95 -8.19 21.12
C ALA A 61 28.46 -7.81 20.95
N SER A 62 27.79 -7.38 22.02
CA SER A 62 26.40 -6.91 21.96
C SER A 62 26.26 -5.67 21.07
N ARG A 63 27.14 -4.67 21.25
CA ARG A 63 27.16 -3.46 20.40
C ARG A 63 27.39 -3.79 18.92
N SER A 64 28.25 -4.76 18.63
CA SER A 64 28.49 -5.24 17.27
C SER A 64 27.22 -5.85 16.66
N MET A 65 26.50 -6.70 17.41
CA MET A 65 25.23 -7.30 16.97
C MET A 65 24.14 -6.23 16.76
N ALA A 66 23.98 -5.28 17.67
CA ALA A 66 23.04 -4.18 17.51
C ALA A 66 23.32 -3.37 16.24
N THR A 67 24.60 -3.04 15.99
CA THR A 67 25.01 -2.32 14.77
C THR A 67 24.72 -3.13 13.51
N ALA A 68 24.95 -4.45 13.54
CA ALA A 68 24.68 -5.34 12.40
C ALA A 68 23.18 -5.49 12.10
N ALA A 69 22.30 -5.34 13.09
CA ALA A 69 20.86 -5.44 12.92
C ALA A 69 20.20 -4.16 12.36
N ASN A 70 20.85 -3.00 12.51
CA ASN A 70 20.29 -1.70 12.11
C ASN A 70 19.76 -1.67 10.65
N PRO A 71 20.51 -2.12 9.62
CA PRO A 71 20.04 -2.03 8.24
C PRO A 71 18.74 -2.81 8.00
N TYR A 72 18.54 -3.92 8.71
CA TYR A 72 17.32 -4.72 8.60
C TYR A 72 16.14 -4.03 9.28
N THR A 73 16.33 -3.43 10.45
CA THR A 73 15.28 -2.66 11.13
C THR A 73 14.88 -1.41 10.35
N GLU A 74 15.83 -0.75 9.70
CA GLU A 74 15.58 0.38 8.80
C GLU A 74 14.80 -0.08 7.56
N TRP A 75 15.18 -1.21 6.97
CA TRP A 75 14.44 -1.80 5.85
C TRP A 75 12.99 -2.14 6.23
N LEU A 76 12.76 -2.72 7.41
CA LEU A 76 11.40 -3.02 7.88
C LEU A 76 10.54 -1.75 7.98
N ALA A 77 11.05 -0.71 8.65
CA ALA A 77 10.32 0.54 8.84
C ALA A 77 10.05 1.25 7.50
N THR A 78 11.07 1.41 6.66
CA THR A 78 10.93 2.09 5.36
C THR A 78 10.00 1.32 4.40
N THR A 79 10.01 -0.01 4.47
CA THR A 79 9.11 -0.85 3.66
C THR A 79 7.68 -0.78 4.18
N ALA A 80 7.46 -0.69 5.50
CA ALA A 80 6.13 -0.48 6.08
C ALA A 80 5.50 0.83 5.55
N GLU A 81 6.24 1.93 5.60
CA GLU A 81 5.80 3.22 5.01
C GLU A 81 5.52 3.12 3.51
N GLY A 82 6.35 2.35 2.79
CA GLY A 82 6.16 2.06 1.38
C GLY A 82 4.84 1.33 1.11
N ALA A 83 4.56 0.29 1.89
CA ALA A 83 3.33 -0.50 1.80
C ALA A 83 2.09 0.36 2.11
N GLU A 84 2.12 1.16 3.17
CA GLU A 84 1.03 2.08 3.52
C GLU A 84 0.74 3.08 2.38
N ARG A 85 1.79 3.65 1.78
CA ARG A 85 1.66 4.57 0.64
C ARG A 85 1.00 3.90 -0.56
N ILE A 86 1.37 2.65 -0.85
CA ILE A 86 0.77 1.87 -1.95
C ILE A 86 -0.71 1.59 -1.65
N ALA A 87 -1.05 1.21 -0.41
CA ALA A 87 -2.44 1.01 -0.01
C ALA A 87 -3.28 2.28 -0.23
N ASN A 88 -2.77 3.43 0.19
CA ASN A 88 -3.44 4.72 0.01
C ASN A 88 -3.59 5.11 -1.47
N GLN A 89 -2.58 4.82 -2.29
CA GLN A 89 -2.66 5.06 -3.73
C GLN A 89 -3.69 4.13 -4.41
N ALA A 90 -3.80 2.87 -3.96
CA ALA A 90 -4.81 1.94 -4.44
C ALA A 90 -6.23 2.39 -4.05
N LYS A 91 -6.46 2.85 -2.80
CA LYS A 91 -7.72 3.46 -2.38
C LYS A 91 -8.08 4.67 -3.24
N SER A 92 -7.09 5.52 -3.53
CA SER A 92 -7.28 6.72 -4.37
C SER A 92 -7.63 6.36 -5.81
N ALA A 93 -6.99 5.32 -6.38
CA ALA A 93 -7.31 4.82 -7.71
C ALA A 93 -8.72 4.22 -7.78
N ALA A 94 -9.12 3.45 -6.76
CA ALA A 94 -10.47 2.94 -6.63
C ALA A 94 -11.51 4.09 -6.58
N ALA A 95 -11.27 5.10 -5.76
CA ALA A 95 -12.16 6.27 -5.66
C ALA A 95 -12.25 7.04 -6.98
N ALA A 96 -11.13 7.24 -7.67
CA ALA A 96 -11.13 7.90 -8.98
C ALA A 96 -11.94 7.12 -10.02
N TYR A 97 -11.86 5.77 -10.01
CA TYR A 97 -12.69 4.92 -10.85
C TYR A 97 -14.18 5.10 -10.53
N GLU A 98 -14.58 5.05 -9.26
CA GLU A 98 -15.98 5.20 -8.86
C GLU A 98 -16.54 6.58 -9.22
N THR A 99 -15.76 7.65 -9.05
CA THR A 99 -16.14 9.00 -9.51
C THR A 99 -16.37 9.01 -11.03
N ALA A 100 -15.41 8.48 -11.80
CA ALA A 100 -15.54 8.44 -13.25
C ALA A 100 -16.73 7.58 -13.70
N PHE A 101 -16.96 6.44 -13.05
CA PHE A 101 -18.12 5.57 -13.31
C PHE A 101 -19.44 6.31 -13.07
N ALA A 102 -19.55 7.04 -11.95
CA ALA A 102 -20.74 7.80 -11.60
C ALA A 102 -21.02 8.98 -12.55
N GLU A 103 -19.98 9.60 -13.10
CA GLU A 103 -20.09 10.74 -14.01
C GLU A 103 -20.34 10.33 -15.48
N HIS A 104 -20.04 9.08 -15.85
CA HIS A 104 -20.27 8.61 -17.23
C HIS A 104 -21.74 8.29 -17.48
N VAL A 105 -22.20 8.65 -18.68
CA VAL A 105 -23.58 8.42 -19.13
C VAL A 105 -23.86 6.92 -19.21
N PRO A 106 -24.93 6.39 -18.57
CA PRO A 106 -25.28 4.99 -18.68
C PRO A 106 -25.55 4.59 -20.14
N PRO A 107 -25.04 3.44 -20.62
CA PRO A 107 -25.19 3.04 -22.02
C PRO A 107 -26.64 3.03 -22.54
N ALA A 108 -27.61 2.69 -21.70
CA ALA A 108 -29.03 2.68 -22.05
C ALA A 108 -29.63 4.08 -22.33
N VAL A 109 -28.96 5.16 -21.91
CA VAL A 109 -29.39 6.55 -22.13
C VAL A 109 -28.84 7.10 -23.46
N ILE A 110 -27.83 6.45 -24.04
CA ILE A 110 -27.19 6.85 -25.30
C ILE A 110 -27.94 6.27 -26.51
N ALA A 111 -28.53 5.07 -26.34
CA ALA A 111 -29.16 4.27 -27.40
C ALA A 111 -30.54 4.77 -27.86
#